data_AF-A0A193QNI8-F1
#
_entry.id   AF-A0A193QNI8-F1
#
_cell.length_a   1.000
_cell.length_b   1.000
_cell.length_c   1.000
_cell.angle_alpha   90.00
_cell.angle_beta   90.00
_cell.angle_gamma   90.00
#
_symmetry.space_group_name_H-M   'P 1'
#
loop_
_entity.id
_entity.type
_entity.pdbx_description
1 polymer ?
#
loop_
_entity_poly.entity_id
_entity_poly.type
_entity_poly.pdbx_seq_one_letter_code
_entity_poly.pdbx_strand_id
1 'polypeptide(L)'
;MSPGVETRYFTLQKTIDVIHRAAPRQRIFIVCKTPQDVLTLVRGDVPIQAVNVGNMHFAEGKRQIHKTVSVDDDDIAAFRELARLGVRCEIRRVPDESGEPVDRLLD
;
A
#
# COMPACT_ATOMS: atom_id res chain seq x y z
N MET A 1 13.20 11.89 12.94
CA MET A 1 13.35 10.42 12.81
C MET A 1 13.37 9.84 14.21
N SER A 2 12.58 8.82 14.49
CA SER A 2 12.60 8.15 15.79
C SER A 2 13.95 7.45 15.98
N PRO A 3 14.64 7.60 17.13
CA PRO A 3 15.87 6.87 17.41
C PRO A 3 15.65 5.37 17.21
N GLY A 4 16.55 4.70 16.48
CA GLY A 4 16.49 3.26 16.24
C GLY A 4 15.72 2.81 14.99
N VAL A 5 15.24 3.73 14.16
CA VAL A 5 14.63 3.39 12.85
C VAL A 5 15.50 3.90 11.71
N GLU A 6 16.04 2.98 10.92
CA GLU A 6 16.76 3.31 9.69
C GLU A 6 15.78 3.55 8.54
N THR A 7 16.00 4.60 7.76
CA THR A 7 15.19 4.91 6.56
C THR A 7 16.00 4.67 5.28
N ARG A 8 15.34 4.18 4.24
CA ARG A 8 15.90 4.03 2.88
C ARG A 8 14.87 4.52 1.87
N TYR A 9 15.35 5.11 0.78
CA TYR A 9 14.55 5.58 -0.34
C TYR A 9 14.97 4.79 -1.58
N PHE A 10 14.12 3.89 -2.05
CA PHE A 10 14.40 3.03 -3.19
C PHE A 10 13.38 3.24 -4.29
N THR A 11 13.83 3.03 -5.53
CA THR A 11 12.90 2.81 -6.64
C THR A 11 12.16 1.48 -6.44
N LEU A 12 11.07 1.28 -7.16
CA LEU A 12 10.33 0.01 -7.13
C LEU A 12 11.23 -1.15 -7.54
N GLN A 13 11.94 -1.00 -8.66
CA GLN A 13 12.87 -2.03 -9.14
C GLN A 13 13.97 -2.34 -8.11
N LYS A 14 14.56 -1.30 -7.50
CA LYS A 14 15.59 -1.53 -6.48
C LYS A 14 15.04 -2.31 -5.29
N THR A 15 13.80 -2.05 -4.89
CA THR A 15 13.14 -2.78 -3.80
C THR A 15 12.96 -4.24 -4.16
N ILE A 16 12.44 -4.53 -5.36
CA ILE A 16 12.29 -5.87 -5.93
C ILE A 16 13.62 -6.64 -5.88
N ASP A 17 14.71 -6.03 -6.37
CA ASP A 17 16.01 -6.69 -6.48
C ASP A 17 16.67 -7.04 -5.13
N VAL A 18 16.32 -6.33 -4.05
CA VAL A 18 17.04 -6.40 -2.78
C VAL A 18 16.23 -6.89 -1.60
N ILE A 19 14.89 -6.93 -1.68
CA ILE A 19 14.06 -7.23 -0.51
C ILE A 19 14.37 -8.61 0.08
N HIS A 20 14.66 -9.60 -0.77
CA HIS A 20 15.01 -10.96 -0.36
C HIS A 20 16.40 -11.07 0.29
N ARG A 21 17.22 -10.01 0.26
CA ARG A 21 18.52 -9.95 0.94
C ARG A 21 18.43 -9.39 2.36
N ALA A 22 17.24 -9.01 2.81
CA ALA A 22 17.03 -8.51 4.17
C ALA A 22 17.39 -9.59 5.21
N ALA A 23 18.17 -9.19 6.22
CA ALA A 23 18.48 -10.08 7.33
C ALA A 23 17.21 -10.38 8.15
N PRO A 24 17.05 -11.59 8.73
CA PRO A 24 15.85 -11.97 9.48
C PRO A 24 15.48 -11.02 10.64
N ARG A 25 16.46 -10.30 11.19
CA ARG A 25 16.27 -9.30 12.26
C ARG A 25 15.65 -7.98 11.77
N GLN A 26 15.65 -7.72 10.46
CA GLN A 26 15.13 -6.47 9.90
C GLN A 26 13.60 -6.55 9.82
N ARG A 27 12.93 -5.77 10.66
CA ARG A 27 11.48 -5.53 10.54
C ARG A 27 11.29 -4.35 9.59
N ILE A 28 10.74 -4.61 8.41
CA ILE A 28 10.63 -3.64 7.33
C ILE A 28 9.22 -3.07 7.29
N PHE A 29 9.12 -1.74 7.26
CA PHE A 29 7.89 -1.01 6.98
C PHE A 29 8.04 -0.35 5.61
N ILE A 30 7.18 -0.72 4.65
CA ILE A 30 7.20 -0.19 3.29
C ILE A 30 6.09 0.87 3.17
N VAL A 31 6.46 2.08 2.71
CA VAL A 31 5.51 3.14 2.37
C VAL A 31 5.56 3.36 0.87
N CYS A 32 4.42 3.17 0.21
CA CYS A 32 4.24 3.44 -1.21
C CYS A 32 3.36 4.67 -1.41
N LYS A 33 3.47 5.32 -2.57
CA LYS A 33 2.68 6.51 -2.88
C LYS A 33 1.27 6.14 -3.34
N THR A 34 1.13 5.06 -4.11
CA THR A 34 -0.13 4.67 -4.75
C THR A 34 -0.35 3.15 -4.73
N PRO A 35 -1.58 2.64 -4.93
CA PRO A 35 -1.82 1.20 -5.04
C PRO A 35 -1.14 0.55 -6.26
N GLN A 36 -0.89 1.30 -7.34
CA GLN A 36 -0.18 0.83 -8.53
C GLN A 36 1.30 0.52 -8.22
N ASP A 37 1.94 1.34 -7.36
CA ASP A 37 3.29 1.05 -6.85
C ASP A 37 3.31 -0.27 -6.08
N VAL A 38 2.33 -0.46 -5.19
CA VAL A 38 2.20 -1.69 -4.40
C VAL A 38 1.97 -2.89 -5.33
N LEU A 39 1.09 -2.77 -6.32
CA LEU A 39 0.83 -3.82 -7.30
C LEU A 39 2.09 -4.18 -8.09
N THR A 40 2.91 -3.19 -8.45
CA THR A 40 4.19 -3.42 -9.13
C THR A 40 5.14 -4.23 -8.24
N LEU A 41 5.23 -3.90 -6.95
CA LEU A 41 6.05 -4.66 -6.00
C LEU A 41 5.54 -6.10 -5.83
N VAL A 42 4.23 -6.30 -5.67
CA VAL A 42 3.62 -7.64 -5.53
C VAL A 42 3.88 -8.48 -6.79
N ARG A 43 3.73 -7.91 -7.99
CA ARG A 43 4.06 -8.59 -9.26
C ARG A 43 5.56 -8.89 -9.41
N GLY A 44 6.41 -8.11 -8.76
CA GLY A 44 7.84 -8.35 -8.64
C GLY A 44 8.24 -9.27 -7.49
N ASP A 45 7.32 -10.08 -6.96
CA ASP A 45 7.55 -11.08 -5.90
C ASP A 45 7.97 -10.50 -4.54
N VAL A 46 7.72 -9.21 -4.29
CA VAL A 46 7.88 -8.62 -2.95
C VAL A 46 6.80 -9.21 -2.04
N PRO A 47 7.15 -9.80 -0.88
CA PRO A 47 6.22 -10.59 -0.05
C PRO A 47 5.26 -9.72 0.78
N ILE A 48 4.32 -9.05 0.10
CA ILE A 48 3.30 -8.18 0.70
C ILE A 48 1.98 -8.95 0.78
N GLN A 49 1.48 -9.17 2.00
CA GLN A 49 0.22 -9.89 2.24
C GLN A 49 -0.94 -8.96 2.67
N ALA A 50 -0.60 -7.76 3.13
CA ALA A 50 -1.56 -6.78 3.60
C ALA A 50 -1.07 -5.36 3.33
N VAL A 51 -2.03 -4.46 3.06
CA VAL A 51 -1.80 -3.05 2.74
C VAL A 51 -2.72 -2.21 3.60
N ASN A 52 -2.12 -1.27 4.33
CA ASN A 52 -2.83 -0.23 5.06
C ASN A 52 -2.87 1.05 4.21
N VAL A 53 -4.06 1.47 3.80
CA VAL A 53 -4.30 2.74 3.11
C VAL A 53 -4.57 3.82 4.15
N GLY A 54 -3.56 4.64 4.44
CA GLY A 54 -3.71 5.73 5.40
C GLY A 54 -4.38 6.96 4.79
N ASN A 55 -3.90 7.38 3.62
CA ASN A 55 -4.35 8.60 2.95
C ASN A 55 -4.11 8.52 1.44
N MET A 56 -5.13 8.85 0.67
CA MET A 56 -5.06 9.14 -0.76
C MET A 56 -5.90 10.41 -1.00
N HIS A 57 -5.22 11.54 -1.14
CA HIS A 57 -5.89 12.84 -1.24
C HIS A 57 -6.74 12.96 -2.51
N PHE A 58 -7.80 13.77 -2.41
CA PHE A 58 -8.58 14.19 -3.57
C PHE A 58 -7.70 14.92 -4.59
N ALA A 59 -7.93 14.61 -5.85
CA ALA A 59 -7.43 15.32 -7.01
C ALA A 59 -8.55 15.35 -8.06
N GLU A 60 -8.47 16.26 -9.02
CA GLU A 60 -9.42 16.32 -10.12
C GLU A 60 -9.50 14.96 -10.84
N GLY A 61 -10.71 14.45 -11.05
CA GLY A 61 -10.95 13.11 -11.61
C GLY A 61 -11.07 11.97 -10.59
N LYS A 62 -10.80 12.20 -9.30
CA LYS A 62 -10.98 11.18 -8.25
C LYS A 62 -12.35 11.30 -7.59
N ARG A 63 -12.94 10.15 -7.22
CA ARG A 63 -14.15 10.05 -6.39
C ARG A 63 -13.77 9.72 -4.95
N GLN A 64 -14.40 10.38 -3.99
CA GLN A 64 -14.16 10.12 -2.58
C GLN A 64 -14.93 8.86 -2.13
N ILE A 65 -14.21 7.87 -1.58
CA ILE A 65 -14.79 6.62 -1.07
C ILE A 65 -14.69 6.51 0.46
N HIS A 66 -13.81 7.29 1.08
CA HIS A 66 -13.66 7.38 2.52
C HIS A 66 -13.16 8.79 2.92
N LYS A 67 -13.25 9.15 4.21
CA LYS A 67 -12.85 10.47 4.74
C LYS A 67 -11.43 10.91 4.33
N THR A 68 -10.53 9.97 4.13
CA THR A 68 -9.11 10.21 3.77
C THR A 68 -8.69 9.59 2.45
N VAL A 69 -9.61 8.99 1.69
CA VAL A 69 -9.28 8.23 0.49
C VAL A 69 -10.21 8.62 -0.64
N SER A 70 -9.61 9.17 -1.69
CA SER A 70 -10.23 9.38 -3.00
C SER A 70 -9.49 8.56 -4.04
N VAL A 71 -10.22 7.95 -4.95
CA VAL A 71 -9.70 7.01 -5.97
C VAL A 71 -10.19 7.39 -7.35
N ASP A 72 -9.40 7.10 -8.36
CA ASP A 72 -9.83 7.04 -9.76
C ASP A 72 -10.01 5.57 -10.22
N ASP A 73 -10.37 5.37 -11.48
CA ASP A 73 -10.58 4.02 -12.03
C ASP A 73 -9.30 3.17 -12.05
N ASP A 74 -8.13 3.79 -12.18
CA ASP A 74 -6.83 3.09 -12.14
C ASP A 74 -6.49 2.62 -10.73
N ASP A 75 -6.76 3.44 -9.71
CA ASP A 75 -6.63 3.06 -8.30
C ASP A 75 -7.55 1.87 -7.97
N ILE A 76 -8.80 1.92 -8.43
CA ILE A 76 -9.79 0.86 -8.24
C ILE A 76 -9.32 -0.43 -8.91
N ALA A 77 -8.84 -0.34 -10.15
CA ALA A 77 -8.30 -1.49 -10.88
C ALA A 77 -7.10 -2.10 -10.13
N ALA A 78 -6.22 -1.27 -9.57
CA ALA A 78 -5.08 -1.74 -8.79
C ALA A 78 -5.53 -2.44 -7.50
N PHE A 79 -6.48 -1.89 -6.73
CA PHE A 79 -7.00 -2.56 -5.54
C PHE A 79 -7.69 -3.89 -5.85
N ARG A 80 -8.47 -3.97 -6.94
CA ARG A 80 -9.10 -5.22 -7.39
C ARG A 80 -8.08 -6.29 -7.76
N GLU A 81 -7.01 -5.90 -8.46
CA GLU A 81 -5.94 -6.83 -8.83
C GLU A 81 -5.15 -7.29 -7.60
N LEU A 82 -4.85 -6.40 -6.65
CA LEU A 82 -4.23 -6.74 -5.37
C LEU A 82 -5.08 -7.78 -4.61
N ALA A 83 -6.39 -7.57 -4.54
CA ALA A 83 -7.32 -8.52 -3.93
C ALA A 83 -7.30 -9.89 -4.64
N ARG A 84 -7.27 -9.90 -5.99
CA ARG A 84 -7.16 -11.12 -6.79
C ARG A 84 -5.86 -11.89 -6.53
N LEU A 85 -4.77 -11.17 -6.24
CA LEU A 85 -3.47 -11.74 -5.85
C LEU A 85 -3.42 -12.15 -4.36
N GLY A 86 -4.53 -12.04 -3.62
CA GLY A 86 -4.64 -12.44 -2.22
C GLY A 86 -4.13 -11.40 -1.23
N VAL A 87 -3.86 -10.17 -1.68
CA VAL A 87 -3.41 -9.07 -0.81
C VAL A 87 -4.62 -8.42 -0.17
N ARG A 88 -4.64 -8.37 1.17
CA ARG A 88 -5.71 -7.70 1.92
C ARG A 88 -5.46 -6.19 1.97
N CYS A 89 -6.42 -5.38 1.54
CA CYS A 89 -6.32 -3.93 1.61
C CYS A 89 -7.37 -3.38 2.58
N GLU A 90 -6.93 -2.56 3.54
CA GLU A 90 -7.82 -1.86 4.48
C GLU A 90 -7.51 -0.36 4.51
N ILE A 91 -8.52 0.45 4.77
CA ILE A 91 -8.38 1.86 5.08
C ILE A 91 -8.31 2.02 6.59
N ARG A 92 -7.22 2.60 7.08
CA ARG A 92 -7.02 2.94 8.50
C ARG A 92 -6.00 4.08 8.61
N ARG A 93 -6.43 5.22 9.15
CA ARG A 93 -5.62 6.44 9.19
C ARG A 93 -4.66 6.44 10.37
N VAL A 94 -5.13 6.01 11.54
CA VAL A 94 -4.36 5.96 12.78
C VAL A 94 -4.50 4.60 13.46
N PRO A 95 -3.54 4.19 14.31
CA PRO A 95 -3.56 2.85 14.92
C PRO A 95 -4.81 2.54 15.74
N ASP A 96 -5.43 3.54 16.36
CA ASP A 96 -6.58 3.40 17.25
C ASP A 96 -7.93 3.28 16.51
N GLU A 97 -7.94 3.50 15.19
CA GLU A 97 -9.14 3.32 14.36
C GLU A 97 -9.33 1.85 13.95
N SER A 98 -10.59 1.45 13.80
CA SER A 98 -10.92 0.17 13.16
C SER A 98 -10.63 0.27 11.65
N GLY A 99 -9.95 -0.74 11.10
CA GLY A 99 -9.70 -0.83 9.68
C GLY A 99 -10.98 -1.20 8.91
N GLU A 100 -11.22 -0.51 7.80
CA GLU A 100 -12.32 -0.82 6.89
C GLU A 100 -11.79 -1.49 5.61
N PRO A 101 -12.24 -2.71 5.25
CA PRO A 101 -11.82 -3.37 4.02
C PRO A 101 -12.12 -2.50 2.78
N VAL A 102 -11.12 -2.33 1.92
CA VAL A 102 -11.24 -1.44 0.73
C VAL A 102 -12.29 -1.97 -0.23
N ASP A 103 -12.41 -3.29 -0.39
CA ASP A 103 -13.34 -3.96 -1.30
C ASP A 103 -14.81 -3.57 -1.06
N ARG A 104 -15.20 -3.32 0.20
CA ARG A 104 -16.55 -2.88 0.59
C ARG A 104 -16.89 -1.44 0.16
N LEU A 105 -15.90 -0.69 -0.30
CA LEU A 105 -16.00 0.74 -0.62
C LEU A 105 -15.83 1.02 -2.13
N LEU A 106 -15.61 0.00 -2.96
CA LEU A 106 -15.36 0.15 -4.41
C LEU A 106 -16.59 -0.03 -5.29
N ASP A 107 -17.79 -0.04 -4.69
CA ASP A 107 -19.09 -0.17 -5.37
C ASP A 107 -19.65 1.19 -5.82
#